data_AF-A0AAD5QWX5-F1
#
_entry.id   AF-A0AAD5QWX5-F1
#
_cell.length_a   1.000
_cell.length_b   1.000
_cell.length_c   1.000
_cell.angle_alpha   90.00
_cell.angle_beta   90.00
_cell.angle_gamma   90.00
#
_symmetry.space_group_name_H-M   'P 1'
#
loop_
_entity.id
_entity.type
_entity.pdbx_description
1 polymer ?
#
loop_
_entity_poly.entity_id
_entity_poly.type
_entity_poly.pdbx_seq_one_letter_code
_entity_poly.pdbx_strand_id
1 'polypeptide(L)'
;MIDEGYVEYYEYLCQGYVFLIFDHESSVRSLVQHCTTEEEKLFLFINSPFNKEKLKVQIRPMALSRCDYLVDVNAPINLRRVVFVGGVPRPIRAVELAHIMDRLYGSVACAGIDTDVEYKYPREVNA
;
A
#
# COMPACT_ATOMS: atom_id res chain seq x y z
N MET A 1 0.52 46.23 9.98
CA MET A 1 1.25 45.59 8.86
C MET A 1 1.78 44.29 9.43
N ILE A 2 1.22 43.17 8.98
CA ILE A 2 1.53 41.83 9.47
C ILE A 2 2.73 41.36 8.65
N ASP A 3 3.85 41.05 9.31
CA ASP A 3 5.07 40.56 8.67
C ASP A 3 4.86 39.16 8.09
N GLU A 4 5.28 38.99 6.84
CA GLU A 4 5.11 37.82 5.95
C GLU A 4 5.95 36.58 6.36
N GLY A 5 6.52 36.55 7.57
CA GLY A 5 7.51 35.55 8.00
C GLY A 5 6.97 34.27 8.67
N TYR A 6 5.66 34.17 8.93
CA TYR A 6 5.06 33.01 9.63
C TYR A 6 4.44 31.95 8.70
N VAL A 7 4.31 32.25 7.40
CA VAL A 7 3.56 31.40 6.46
C VAL A 7 4.41 30.24 5.91
N GLU A 8 5.74 30.39 5.80
CA GLU A 8 6.61 29.33 5.24
C GLU A 8 6.90 28.16 6.20
N TYR A 9 6.76 28.33 7.53
CA TYR A 9 7.12 27.27 8.49
C TYR A 9 6.04 26.18 8.68
N TYR A 10 4.80 26.40 8.23
CA TYR A 10 3.72 25.40 8.32
C TYR A 10 3.56 24.54 7.05
N GLU A 11 4.23 24.88 5.96
CA GLU A 11 4.16 24.13 4.69
C GLU A 11 5.02 22.86 4.63
N TYR A 12 5.80 22.58 5.68
CA TYR A 12 6.59 21.35 5.84
C TYR A 12 6.00 20.34 6.83
N LEU A 13 4.67 20.22 6.88
CA LEU A 13 4.04 19.03 7.49
C LEU A 13 4.47 17.80 6.68
N CYS A 14 5.50 17.11 7.18
CA CYS A 14 6.15 15.95 6.58
C CYS A 14 5.18 15.11 5.73
N GLN A 15 5.35 15.13 4.41
CA GLN A 15 4.81 14.09 3.52
C GLN A 15 5.50 12.77 3.85
N GLY A 16 5.12 12.19 4.98
CA GLY A 16 5.61 10.92 5.48
C GLY A 16 4.47 9.93 5.57
N TYR A 17 4.81 8.65 5.47
CA TYR A 17 3.93 7.55 5.80
C TYR A 17 4.59 6.75 6.93
N VAL A 18 3.76 6.07 7.70
CA VAL A 18 4.21 5.10 8.70
C VAL A 18 3.54 3.77 8.40
N PHE A 19 4.20 2.69 8.81
CA PHE A 19 3.65 1.35 8.70
C PHE A 19 3.15 0.91 10.06
N LEU A 20 1.96 0.32 10.07
CA LEU A 20 1.37 -0.31 11.23
C LEU A 20 1.29 -1.81 10.95
N ILE A 21 1.91 -2.60 11.81
CA ILE A 21 1.81 -4.06 11.81
C ILE A 21 0.99 -4.43 13.05
N PHE A 22 -0.02 -5.27 12.86
CA PHE A 22 -0.87 -5.76 13.95
C PHE A 22 -0.69 -7.26 14.06
N ASP A 23 -0.60 -7.77 15.29
CA ASP A 23 -0.52 -9.21 15.57
C ASP A 23 -1.84 -9.95 15.27
N HIS A 24 -2.96 -9.20 15.23
CA HIS A 24 -4.29 -9.77 15.08
C HIS A 24 -5.09 -9.08 13.97
N GLU A 25 -5.72 -9.87 13.11
CA GLU A 25 -6.63 -9.39 12.06
C GLU A 25 -7.81 -8.58 12.64
N SER A 26 -8.29 -8.95 13.83
CA SER A 26 -9.35 -8.23 14.54
C SER A 26 -8.98 -6.77 14.83
N SER A 27 -7.70 -6.48 15.11
CA SER A 27 -7.21 -5.12 15.31
C SER A 27 -7.24 -4.31 14.02
N VAL A 28 -6.87 -4.91 12.89
CA VAL A 28 -6.99 -4.28 11.56
C VAL A 28 -8.46 -3.99 11.24
N ARG A 29 -9.34 -4.95 11.49
CA ARG A 29 -10.79 -4.81 11.26
C ARG A 29 -11.38 -3.69 12.11
N SER A 30 -11.01 -3.63 13.39
CA SER A 30 -11.42 -2.56 14.30
C SER A 30 -10.94 -1.19 13.82
N LEU A 31 -9.68 -1.08 13.40
CA LEU A 31 -9.14 0.17 12.82
C LEU A 31 -9.95 0.61 11.59
N VAL A 32 -10.22 -0.31 10.65
CA VAL A 32 -11.01 -0.02 9.45
C VAL A 32 -12.44 0.42 9.78
N GLN A 33 -13.07 -0.20 10.79
CA GLN A 33 -14.42 0.18 11.25
C GLN A 33 -14.49 1.60 11.82
N HIS A 34 -13.40 2.12 12.37
CA HIS A 34 -13.31 3.49 12.88
C HIS A 34 -12.91 4.51 11.80
N CYS A 35 -12.60 4.07 10.57
CA CYS A 35 -12.28 4.96 9.47
C CYS A 35 -13.55 5.53 8.82
N THR A 36 -13.45 6.75 8.31
CA THR A 36 -14.43 7.34 7.39
C THR A 36 -14.06 6.96 5.95
N THR A 37 -15.04 6.64 5.11
CA THR A 37 -14.82 6.33 3.69
C THR A 37 -15.15 7.53 2.83
N GLU A 38 -14.22 7.95 1.98
CA GLU A 38 -14.41 9.01 0.98
C GLU A 38 -13.73 8.57 -0.32
N GLU A 39 -14.46 8.59 -1.45
CA GLU A 39 -13.93 8.12 -2.75
C GLU A 39 -13.24 6.75 -2.69
N GLU A 40 -13.85 5.78 -1.99
CA GLU A 40 -13.28 4.43 -1.76
C GLU A 40 -11.96 4.39 -0.97
N LYS A 41 -11.51 5.53 -0.42
CA LYS A 41 -10.34 5.63 0.45
C LYS A 41 -10.78 5.73 1.90
N LEU A 42 -10.02 5.08 2.79
CA LEU A 42 -10.26 5.15 4.22
C LEU A 42 -9.44 6.29 4.84
N PHE A 43 -10.07 7.05 5.72
CA PHE A 43 -9.46 8.15 6.43
C PHE A 43 -9.73 8.04 7.93
N LEU A 44 -8.75 8.44 8.74
CA LEU A 44 -8.86 8.55 10.18
C LEU A 44 -8.44 9.96 10.61
N PHE A 45 -9.15 10.52 11.58
CA PHE A 45 -8.80 11.82 12.16
C PHE A 45 -8.04 11.59 13.47
N ILE A 46 -6.77 11.99 13.50
CA ILE A 46 -5.90 11.85 14.67
C ILE A 46 -5.60 13.23 15.28
N ASN A 47 -5.44 13.26 16.60
CA ASN A 47 -4.98 14.46 17.28
C ASN A 47 -3.45 14.57 17.13
N SER A 48 -2.95 15.77 16.88
CA SER A 48 -1.51 16.05 16.90
C SER A 48 -1.19 16.96 18.08
N PRO A 49 -0.11 16.70 18.85
CA PRO A 49 0.33 17.64 19.88
C PRO A 49 0.79 18.98 19.30
N PHE A 50 1.07 19.04 17.99
CA PHE A 50 1.56 20.24 17.29
C PHE A 50 0.49 20.99 16.50
N ASN A 51 -0.72 20.41 16.35
CA ASN A 51 -1.80 21.03 15.59
C ASN A 51 -3.10 21.03 16.40
N LYS A 52 -3.77 22.19 16.48
CA LYS A 52 -5.05 22.32 17.19
C LYS A 52 -6.20 21.63 16.44
N GLU A 53 -6.06 21.49 15.12
CA GLU A 53 -7.01 20.75 14.30
C GLU A 53 -6.63 19.27 14.21
N LYS A 54 -7.64 18.41 14.03
CA LYS A 54 -7.41 16.99 13.79
C LYS A 54 -6.75 16.79 12.43
N LEU A 55 -5.67 16.03 12.41
CA LEU A 55 -5.03 15.63 11.16
C LEU A 55 -5.83 14.51 10.52
N LYS A 56 -6.22 14.71 9.26
CA LYS A 56 -6.83 13.68 8.43
C LYS A 56 -5.72 12.83 7.81
N VAL A 57 -5.63 11.56 8.19
CA VAL A 57 -4.66 10.61 7.65
C VAL A 57 -5.36 9.56 6.80
N GLN A 58 -4.74 9.19 5.67
CA GLN A 58 -5.24 8.11 4.83
C GLN A 58 -4.78 6.76 5.39
N ILE A 59 -5.72 5.83 5.56
CA ILE A 59 -5.45 4.45 5.97
C ILE A 59 -5.56 3.55 4.73
N ARG A 60 -4.54 2.73 4.48
CA ARG A 60 -4.49 1.81 3.33
C ARG A 60 -4.14 0.40 3.82
N PRO A 61 -5.13 -0.39 4.26
CA PRO A 61 -4.87 -1.75 4.70
C PRO A 61 -4.41 -2.61 3.52
N MET A 62 -3.42 -3.48 3.76
CA MET A 62 -3.01 -4.49 2.79
C MET A 62 -4.07 -5.59 2.75
N ALA A 63 -4.72 -5.78 1.60
CA ALA A 63 -5.64 -6.88 1.41
C ALA A 63 -4.88 -8.07 0.82
N LEU A 64 -4.81 -9.18 1.56
CA LEU A 64 -4.10 -10.40 1.13
C LEU A 64 -4.62 -10.93 -0.22
N SER A 65 -5.91 -10.75 -0.51
CA SER A 65 -6.51 -11.09 -1.79
C SER A 65 -5.95 -10.32 -3.00
N ARG A 66 -5.16 -9.26 -2.77
CA ARG A 66 -4.51 -8.46 -3.81
C ARG A 66 -3.05 -8.87 -4.05
N CYS A 67 -2.50 -9.74 -3.20
CA CYS A 67 -1.10 -10.14 -3.27
C CYS A 67 -0.84 -11.20 -4.33
N ASP A 68 -1.84 -11.98 -4.73
CA ASP A 68 -1.68 -13.06 -5.70
C ASP A 68 -2.71 -12.97 -6.82
N TYR A 69 -2.31 -13.37 -8.03
CA TYR A 69 -3.18 -13.44 -9.19
C TYR A 69 -2.75 -14.57 -10.13
N LEU A 70 -3.72 -15.40 -10.52
CA LEU A 70 -3.57 -16.45 -11.53
C LEU A 70 -4.47 -16.10 -12.72
N VAL A 71 -3.93 -16.15 -13.93
CA VAL A 71 -4.72 -15.93 -15.16
C VAL A 71 -5.62 -17.14 -15.44
N ASP A 72 -5.07 -18.34 -15.26
CA ASP A 72 -5.80 -19.60 -15.31
C ASP A 72 -5.25 -20.53 -14.21
N VAL A 73 -6.15 -21.02 -13.35
CA VAL A 73 -5.81 -21.94 -12.26
C VAL A 73 -5.27 -23.29 -12.74
N ASN A 74 -5.52 -23.65 -14.00
CA ASN A 74 -5.06 -24.89 -14.61
C ASN A 74 -3.80 -24.71 -15.47
N ALA A 75 -3.35 -23.48 -15.71
CA ALA A 75 -2.18 -23.23 -16.53
C ALA A 75 -0.89 -23.68 -15.79
N PRO A 76 -0.04 -24.50 -16.43
CA PRO A 76 1.18 -24.98 -15.80
C PRO A 76 2.18 -23.82 -15.59
N ILE A 77 2.61 -23.62 -14.35
CA ILE A 77 3.62 -22.62 -14.00
C ILE A 77 5.02 -23.22 -14.19
N ASN A 78 5.83 -22.61 -15.06
CA ASN A 78 7.23 -22.98 -15.23
C ASN A 78 8.12 -22.11 -14.35
N LEU A 79 8.66 -22.67 -13.26
CA LEU A 79 9.51 -21.95 -12.31
C LEU A 79 10.81 -21.39 -12.93
N ARG A 80 11.26 -21.91 -14.08
CA ARG A 80 12.43 -21.38 -14.81
C ARG A 80 12.11 -20.10 -15.59
N ARG A 81 10.85 -19.70 -15.69
CA ARG A 81 10.39 -18.49 -16.38
C ARG A 81 9.86 -17.42 -15.43
N VAL A 82 10.18 -17.54 -14.14
CA VAL A 82 9.81 -16.55 -13.12
C VAL A 82 10.84 -15.43 -13.12
N VAL A 83 10.36 -14.19 -13.05
CA VAL A 83 11.19 -12.99 -12.93
C VAL A 83 10.81 -12.22 -11.67
N PHE A 84 11.79 -11.60 -11.04
CA PHE A 84 11.56 -10.65 -9.95
C PHE A 84 11.52 -9.23 -10.51
N VAL A 85 10.49 -8.47 -10.13
CA VAL A 85 10.28 -7.10 -10.58
C VAL A 85 10.46 -6.16 -9.40
N GLY A 86 11.52 -5.34 -9.44
CA GLY A 86 11.77 -4.29 -8.45
C GLY A 86 11.20 -2.93 -8.88
N GLY A 87 11.17 -1.96 -7.96
CA GLY A 87 10.80 -0.57 -8.25
C GLY A 87 9.32 -0.34 -8.58
N VAL A 88 8.46 -1.33 -8.31
CA VAL A 88 7.03 -1.24 -8.58
C VAL A 88 6.35 -0.35 -7.53
N PRO A 89 5.38 0.51 -7.90
CA PRO A 89 4.65 1.32 -6.92
C PRO A 89 4.01 0.44 -5.83
N ARG A 90 4.24 0.77 -4.54
CA ARG A 90 3.67 0.04 -3.39
C ARG A 90 2.16 -0.24 -3.47
N PRO A 91 1.31 0.64 -4.05
CA PRO A 91 -0.12 0.39 -4.22
C PRO A 91 -0.50 -0.70 -5.22
N ILE A 92 0.44 -1.20 -6.03
CA ILE A 92 0.10 -2.09 -7.13
C ILE A 92 -0.52 -3.38 -6.60
N ARG A 93 -1.51 -3.90 -7.32
CA ARG A 93 -2.08 -5.22 -7.08
C ARG A 93 -1.44 -6.24 -8.02
N ALA A 94 -1.36 -7.50 -7.61
CA ALA A 94 -0.81 -8.56 -8.46
C ALA A 94 -1.49 -8.65 -9.84
N VAL A 95 -2.83 -8.47 -9.88
CA VAL A 95 -3.60 -8.43 -11.14
C VAL A 95 -3.19 -7.27 -12.06
N GLU A 96 -2.86 -6.10 -11.50
CA GLU A 96 -2.43 -4.96 -12.29
C GLU A 96 -1.03 -5.20 -12.87
N LEU A 97 -0.13 -5.74 -12.05
CA LEU A 97 1.20 -6.13 -12.50
C LEU A 97 1.12 -7.19 -13.61
N ALA A 98 0.29 -8.22 -13.44
CA ALA A 98 0.09 -9.27 -14.45
C ALA A 98 -0.38 -8.69 -15.78
N HIS A 99 -1.40 -7.82 -15.78
CA HIS A 99 -1.91 -7.21 -17.01
C HIS A 99 -0.90 -6.27 -17.68
N ILE A 100 -0.11 -5.52 -16.91
CA ILE A 100 0.95 -4.66 -17.46
C ILE A 100 2.02 -5.53 -18.14
N MET A 101 2.49 -6.56 -17.43
CA MET A 101 3.52 -7.47 -17.94
C MET A 101 3.03 -8.25 -19.16
N ASP A 102 1.76 -8.70 -19.16
CA ASP A 102 1.17 -9.41 -20.30
C ASP A 102 1.07 -8.52 -21.53
N ARG A 103 0.68 -7.24 -21.37
CA ARG A 103 0.64 -6.28 -22.49
C ARG A 103 2.01 -5.96 -23.08
N LEU A 104 3.06 -5.98 -22.26
CA LEU A 104 4.42 -5.59 -22.68
C LEU A 104 5.25 -6.77 -23.19
N TYR A 105 5.10 -7.95 -22.58
CA TYR A 105 5.96 -9.10 -22.80
C TYR A 105 5.19 -10.38 -23.18
N GLY A 106 3.87 -10.38 -23.00
CA GLY A 106 2.98 -11.49 -23.34
C GLY A 106 2.99 -12.65 -22.35
N SER A 107 1.89 -13.41 -22.36
CA SER A 107 1.77 -14.75 -21.78
C SER A 107 2.14 -14.85 -20.30
N VAL A 108 1.66 -13.91 -19.49
CA VAL A 108 1.82 -14.01 -18.03
C VAL A 108 0.85 -15.05 -17.49
N ALA A 109 1.37 -16.08 -16.83
CA ALA A 109 0.54 -17.11 -16.18
C ALA A 109 0.03 -16.66 -14.80
N CYS A 110 0.86 -15.93 -14.06
CA CYS A 110 0.58 -15.48 -12.71
C CYS A 110 1.44 -14.28 -12.30
N ALA A 111 0.99 -13.56 -11.29
CA ALA A 111 1.81 -12.58 -10.57
C ALA A 111 1.56 -12.69 -9.07
N GLY A 112 2.59 -12.38 -8.29
CA GLY A 112 2.56 -12.34 -6.83
C GLY A 112 3.37 -11.16 -6.31
N ILE A 113 2.93 -10.56 -5.21
CA ILE A 113 3.69 -9.55 -4.47
C ILE A 113 4.49 -10.32 -3.41
N ASP A 114 5.81 -10.24 -3.47
CA ASP A 114 6.67 -10.86 -2.46
C ASP A 114 6.47 -10.16 -1.12
N THR A 115 5.79 -10.84 -0.20
CA THR A 115 5.56 -10.38 1.17
C THR A 115 6.41 -11.17 2.14
N ASP A 116 6.84 -10.52 3.22
CA ASP A 116 7.43 -11.18 4.37
C ASP A 116 6.50 -12.29 4.92
N VAL A 117 7.09 -13.41 5.35
CA VAL A 117 6.33 -14.59 5.77
C VAL A 117 5.61 -14.35 7.09
N GLU A 118 6.22 -13.59 7.99
CA GLU A 118 5.74 -13.32 9.35
C GLU A 118 4.68 -12.22 9.34
N TYR A 119 4.93 -11.13 8.61
CA TYR A 119 4.07 -9.93 8.66
C TYR A 119 3.19 -9.74 7.44
N LYS A 120 3.31 -10.59 6.40
CA LYS A 120 2.57 -10.49 5.13
C LYS A 120 2.62 -9.09 4.51
N TYR A 121 3.74 -8.39 4.74
CA TYR A 121 3.99 -7.05 4.25
C TYR A 121 5.03 -7.09 3.12
N PRO A 122 4.89 -6.31 2.03
CA PRO A 122 5.85 -6.32 0.94
C PRO A 122 7.27 -6.03 1.45
N ARG A 123 8.22 -6.89 1.09
CA ARG A 123 9.61 -6.68 1.48
C ARG A 123 10.19 -5.51 0.69
N GLU A 124 10.90 -4.63 1.40
CA GLU A 124 11.78 -3.68 0.72
C GLU A 124 13.01 -4.45 0.24
N VAL A 125 13.22 -4.49 -1.07
CA VAL A 125 14.49 -4.99 -1.62
C VAL A 125 15.50 -3.87 -1.44
N ASN A 126 16.31 -3.94 -0.38
CA ASN A 126 17.51 -3.12 -0.28
C ASN A 126 18.39 -3.48 -1.48
N ALA A 127 18.58 -2.54 -2.39
CA ALA A 127 19.58 -2.60 -3.45
C ALA A 127 20.94 -2.16 -2.91
#